data_AF-A0A955C083-F1
#
_entry.id   AF-A0A955C083-F1
#
_cell.length_a   1.000
_cell.length_b   1.000
_cell.length_c   1.000
_cell.angle_alpha   90.00
_cell.angle_beta   90.00
_cell.angle_gamma   90.00
#
_symmetry.space_group_name_H-M   'P 1'
#
loop_
_entity.id
_entity.type
_entity.pdbx_description
1 polymer ?
#
loop_
_entity_poly.entity_id
_entity_poly.type
_entity_poly.pdbx_seq_one_letter_code
_entity_poly.pdbx_strand_id
1 'polypeptide(L)'
;MLTETADPTLELDPAAQTRWIRRAAEVCRAAARGDLEQRLLHIDTQGDIGALLHAINHLLDMNDAFVREATASLEYASQAKFFRRVLPEGMLGSFRRAARSINSATQTMDEKTQALREAERRRAALEGEFQAALALVEGLGAASKKIGEVMDVIRSIAKQTNLLALNASIEAARAGDAGRGFAVVAGEVKTLANGTATAITDIQNQVEATQAVTRDVIAAIERIWETVRHESGA
;
A
#
# COMPACT_ATOMS: atom_id res chain seq x y z
N MET A 1 -13.83 87.08 -37.07
CA MET A 1 -13.74 87.57 -35.68
C MET A 1 -14.78 86.78 -34.88
N LEU A 2 -14.32 85.88 -33.99
CA LEU A 2 -15.08 85.20 -32.92
C LEU A 2 -16.12 84.17 -33.42
N THR A 3 -16.11 82.88 -33.04
CA THR A 3 -15.56 82.18 -31.88
C THR A 3 -15.23 80.73 -32.28
N GLU A 4 -13.99 80.36 -32.02
CA GLU A 4 -13.45 79.00 -32.07
C GLU A 4 -13.74 78.31 -30.73
N THR A 5 -14.00 77.00 -30.80
CA THR A 5 -13.85 75.99 -29.74
C THR A 5 -14.54 76.25 -28.39
N ALA A 6 -15.77 75.77 -28.27
CA ALA A 6 -16.18 75.10 -27.04
C ALA A 6 -16.04 73.59 -27.29
N ASP A 7 -14.86 73.03 -27.02
CA ASP A 7 -14.77 71.62 -26.70
C ASP A 7 -15.16 71.53 -25.21
N PRO A 8 -16.32 70.95 -24.86
CA PRO A 8 -16.69 70.79 -23.47
C PRO A 8 -15.81 69.66 -22.94
N THR A 9 -14.65 70.03 -22.40
CA THR A 9 -14.06 69.27 -21.30
C THR A 9 -15.20 69.01 -20.33
N LEU A 10 -15.71 67.77 -20.32
CA LEU A 10 -16.67 67.25 -19.36
C LEU A 10 -16.11 67.60 -17.97
N GLU A 11 -16.53 68.73 -17.41
CA GLU A 11 -16.17 69.11 -16.05
C GLU A 11 -16.76 68.05 -15.14
N LEU A 12 -15.87 67.23 -14.60
CA LEU A 12 -16.18 66.13 -13.71
C LEU A 12 -16.89 66.68 -12.48
N ASP A 13 -18.16 66.31 -12.23
CA ASP A 13 -18.88 66.69 -11.01
C ASP A 13 -18.12 66.16 -9.77
N PRO A 14 -17.49 67.03 -8.97
CA PRO A 14 -16.66 66.60 -7.83
C PRO A 14 -17.47 65.87 -6.76
N ALA A 15 -18.78 66.14 -6.66
CA ALA A 15 -19.66 65.47 -5.72
C ALA A 15 -19.94 64.02 -6.16
N ALA A 16 -20.18 63.79 -7.47
CA ALA A 16 -20.31 62.46 -8.03
C ALA A 16 -19.04 61.63 -7.87
N GLN A 17 -17.87 62.23 -8.11
CA GLN A 17 -16.58 61.57 -7.89
C GLN A 17 -16.38 61.15 -6.43
N THR A 18 -16.67 62.06 -5.48
CA THR A 18 -16.54 61.79 -4.04
C THR A 18 -17.46 60.66 -3.59
N ARG A 19 -18.70 60.60 -4.13
CA ARG A 19 -19.65 59.52 -3.88
C ARG A 19 -19.11 58.17 -4.35
N TRP A 20 -18.57 58.11 -5.56
CA TRP A 20 -18.00 56.88 -6.12
C TRP A 20 -16.78 56.38 -5.35
N ILE A 21 -15.89 57.28 -4.92
CA ILE A 21 -14.74 56.92 -4.10
C ILE A 21 -15.18 56.30 -2.77
N ARG A 22 -16.17 56.88 -2.09
CA ARG A 22 -16.73 56.30 -0.84
C ARG A 22 -17.33 54.92 -1.09
N ARG A 23 -18.09 54.76 -2.17
CA ARG A 23 -18.73 53.49 -2.53
C ARG A 23 -17.70 52.41 -2.89
N ALA A 24 -16.68 52.75 -3.67
CA ALA A 24 -15.56 51.86 -3.98
C ALA A 24 -14.85 51.41 -2.70
N ALA A 25 -14.58 52.33 -1.76
CA ALA A 25 -13.97 51.99 -0.48
C ALA A 25 -14.85 51.07 0.40
N GLU A 26 -16.18 51.23 0.37
CA GLU A 26 -17.11 50.28 1.02
C GLU A 26 -17.04 48.89 0.40
N VAL A 27 -17.11 48.80 -0.93
CA VAL A 27 -17.04 47.54 -1.67
C VAL A 27 -15.70 46.83 -1.43
N CYS A 28 -14.58 47.55 -1.52
CA CYS A 28 -13.26 46.99 -1.21
C CYS A 28 -13.16 46.49 0.24
N ARG A 29 -13.79 47.20 1.21
CA ARG A 29 -13.84 46.74 2.62
C ARG A 29 -14.72 45.51 2.81
N ALA A 30 -15.81 45.38 2.06
CA ALA A 30 -16.65 44.19 2.07
C ALA A 30 -15.89 42.99 1.48
N ALA A 31 -15.26 43.17 0.33
CA ALA A 31 -14.42 42.16 -0.32
C ALA A 31 -13.24 41.72 0.55
N ALA A 32 -12.61 42.65 1.27
CA ALA A 32 -11.56 42.32 2.24
C ALA A 32 -12.04 41.45 3.41
N ARG A 33 -13.36 41.44 3.69
CA ARG A 33 -13.99 40.54 4.67
C ARG A 33 -14.54 39.24 4.06
N GLY A 34 -14.32 39.02 2.76
CA GLY A 34 -14.76 37.83 2.03
C GLY A 34 -16.07 37.96 1.27
N ASP A 35 -16.74 39.13 1.32
CA ASP A 35 -17.94 39.38 0.51
C ASP A 35 -17.54 39.83 -0.91
N LEU A 36 -17.34 38.85 -1.79
CA LEU A 36 -16.95 39.06 -3.18
C LEU A 36 -18.12 39.21 -4.14
N GLU A 37 -19.37 39.23 -3.65
CA GLU A 37 -20.58 39.34 -4.49
C GLU A 37 -20.98 40.81 -4.74
N GLN A 38 -20.43 41.75 -3.95
CA GLN A 38 -20.66 43.18 -4.13
C GLN A 38 -20.19 43.68 -5.51
N ARG A 39 -20.97 44.55 -6.15
CA ARG A 39 -20.61 45.18 -7.44
C ARG A 39 -20.89 46.68 -7.44
N LEU A 40 -20.05 47.41 -8.17
CA LEU A 40 -20.24 48.82 -8.49
C LEU A 40 -21.09 48.91 -9.76
N LEU A 41 -22.40 49.09 -9.62
CA LEU A 41 -23.38 49.10 -10.71
C LEU A 41 -23.74 50.53 -11.13
N HIS A 42 -24.20 50.73 -12.36
CA HIS A 42 -24.65 52.04 -12.87
C HIS A 42 -23.60 53.15 -12.76
N ILE A 43 -22.35 52.83 -13.15
CA ILE A 43 -21.25 53.79 -13.17
C ILE A 43 -21.57 54.90 -14.18
N ASP A 44 -21.89 56.09 -13.68
CA ASP A 44 -22.28 57.29 -14.46
C ASP A 44 -21.12 58.29 -14.63
N THR A 45 -19.92 57.93 -14.17
CA THR A 45 -18.70 58.74 -14.27
C THR A 45 -17.78 58.23 -15.38
N GLN A 46 -17.23 59.15 -16.17
CA GLN A 46 -16.23 58.86 -17.20
C GLN A 46 -14.80 59.21 -16.71
N GLY A 47 -13.79 58.96 -17.55
CA GLY A 47 -12.38 59.21 -17.21
C GLY A 47 -11.80 58.20 -16.22
N ASP A 48 -10.73 58.60 -15.53
CA ASP A 48 -9.91 57.71 -14.70
C ASP A 48 -10.70 57.04 -13.55
N ILE A 49 -11.68 57.73 -12.99
CA ILE A 49 -12.54 57.17 -11.93
C ILE A 49 -13.42 56.06 -12.50
N GLY A 50 -14.04 56.27 -13.66
CA GLY A 50 -14.82 55.23 -14.33
C GLY A 50 -13.96 53.99 -14.60
N ALA A 51 -12.75 54.19 -15.14
CA ALA A 51 -11.79 53.12 -15.40
C ALA A 51 -11.40 52.37 -14.11
N LEU A 52 -11.16 53.08 -13.00
CA LEU A 52 -10.87 52.49 -11.69
C LEU A 52 -12.04 51.62 -11.17
N LEU A 53 -13.28 52.12 -11.25
CA LEU A 53 -14.47 51.39 -10.77
C LEU A 53 -14.68 50.10 -11.57
N HIS A 54 -14.50 50.14 -12.89
CA HIS A 54 -14.53 48.95 -13.74
C HIS A 54 -13.39 47.98 -13.41
N ALA A 55 -12.17 48.49 -13.18
CA ALA A 55 -11.04 47.65 -12.76
C ALA A 55 -11.28 46.96 -11.40
N ILE A 56 -11.94 47.64 -10.45
CA ILE A 56 -12.36 47.03 -9.18
C ILE A 56 -13.37 45.90 -9.42
N ASN A 57 -14.40 46.11 -10.24
CA ASN A 57 -15.35 45.05 -10.58
C ASN A 57 -14.66 43.84 -11.22
N HIS A 58 -13.75 44.06 -12.18
CA HIS A 58 -12.97 42.98 -12.80
C HIS A 58 -12.12 42.21 -11.79
N LEU A 59 -11.52 42.89 -10.80
CA LEU A 59 -10.77 42.24 -9.73
C LEU A 59 -11.68 41.38 -8.86
N LEU A 60 -12.87 41.88 -8.51
CA LEU A 60 -13.86 41.13 -7.73
C LEU A 60 -14.36 39.91 -8.49
N ASP A 61 -14.69 40.04 -9.78
CA ASP A 61 -15.12 38.91 -10.62
C ASP A 61 -14.03 37.81 -10.68
N MET A 62 -12.77 38.22 -10.85
CA MET A 62 -11.65 37.29 -10.89
C MET A 62 -11.43 36.57 -9.56
N ASN A 63 -11.50 37.30 -8.45
CA ASN A 63 -11.32 36.73 -7.12
C ASN A 63 -12.47 35.79 -6.76
N ASP A 64 -13.70 36.22 -7.03
CA ASP A 64 -14.91 35.43 -6.81
C ASP A 64 -14.89 34.12 -7.61
N ALA A 65 -14.60 34.20 -8.92
CA ALA A 65 -14.46 33.02 -9.77
C ALA A 65 -13.35 32.07 -9.28
N PHE A 66 -12.19 32.61 -8.91
CA PHE A 66 -11.08 31.79 -8.40
C PHE A 66 -11.42 31.12 -7.08
N VAL A 67 -11.95 31.86 -6.11
CA VAL A 67 -12.31 31.32 -4.78
C VAL A 67 -13.38 30.25 -4.91
N ARG A 68 -14.42 30.50 -5.72
CA ARG A 68 -15.49 29.53 -5.96
C ARG A 68 -14.96 28.23 -6.57
N GLU A 69 -14.18 28.33 -7.65
CA GLU A 69 -13.64 27.15 -8.34
C GLU A 69 -12.61 26.40 -7.50
N ALA A 70 -11.72 27.11 -6.81
CA ALA A 70 -10.73 26.51 -5.92
C ALA A 70 -11.40 25.77 -4.76
N THR A 71 -12.40 26.39 -4.12
CA THR A 71 -13.14 25.78 -3.00
C THR A 71 -13.85 24.51 -3.45
N ALA A 72 -14.58 24.56 -4.57
CA ALA A 72 -15.25 23.38 -5.10
C ALA A 72 -14.26 22.25 -5.43
N SER A 73 -13.15 22.56 -6.10
CA SER A 73 -12.13 21.54 -6.43
C SER A 73 -11.52 20.89 -5.18
N LEU A 74 -11.21 21.69 -4.15
CA LEU A 74 -10.59 21.21 -2.92
C LEU A 74 -11.59 20.44 -2.03
N GLU A 75 -12.86 20.82 -2.00
CA GLU A 75 -13.90 20.10 -1.27
C GLU A 75 -14.10 18.69 -1.81
N TYR A 76 -14.17 18.54 -3.14
CA TYR A 76 -14.22 17.21 -3.77
C TYR A 76 -12.95 16.41 -3.49
N ALA A 77 -11.77 17.03 -3.61
CA ALA A 77 -10.50 16.37 -3.30
C ALA A 77 -10.42 15.89 -1.84
N SER A 78 -10.99 16.65 -0.89
CA SER A 78 -11.06 16.25 0.54
C SER A 78 -11.90 14.98 0.77
N GLN A 79 -12.85 14.71 -0.13
CA GLN A 79 -13.67 13.50 -0.13
C GLN A 79 -13.05 12.39 -1.00
N ALA A 80 -11.76 12.50 -1.34
CA ALA A 80 -11.05 11.60 -2.26
C ALA A 80 -11.70 11.49 -3.66
N LYS A 81 -12.36 12.56 -4.11
CA LYS A 81 -12.94 12.69 -5.46
C LYS A 81 -12.12 13.68 -6.27
N PHE A 82 -11.29 13.20 -7.18
CA PHE A 82 -10.28 14.03 -7.88
C PHE A 82 -10.67 14.46 -9.30
N PHE A 83 -11.92 14.22 -9.71
CA PHE A 83 -12.40 14.53 -11.05
C PHE A 83 -12.73 16.02 -11.25
N ARG A 84 -13.08 16.76 -10.18
CA ARG A 84 -13.36 18.20 -10.27
C ARG A 84 -12.03 18.95 -10.39
N ARG A 85 -11.93 19.79 -11.40
CA ARG A 85 -10.76 20.63 -11.67
C ARG A 85 -11.17 22.10 -11.66
N VAL A 86 -10.26 22.96 -11.23
CA VAL A 86 -10.38 24.41 -11.39
C VAL A 86 -10.28 24.75 -12.88
N LEU A 87 -11.21 25.53 -13.40
CA LEU A 87 -11.18 26.02 -14.78
C LEU A 87 -10.23 27.23 -14.88
N PRO A 88 -9.06 27.13 -15.55
CA PRO A 88 -8.11 28.24 -15.61
C PRO A 88 -8.45 29.26 -16.72
N GLU A 89 -9.47 28.96 -17.53
CA GLU A 89 -9.94 29.86 -18.59
C GLU A 89 -10.53 31.14 -17.99
N GLY A 90 -10.29 32.28 -18.62
CA GLY A 90 -10.60 33.60 -18.04
C GLY A 90 -9.65 34.05 -16.93
N MET A 91 -8.97 33.14 -16.22
CA MET A 91 -7.99 33.52 -15.20
C MET A 91 -6.69 34.03 -15.81
N LEU A 92 -6.09 35.08 -15.22
CA LEU A 92 -4.83 35.68 -15.68
C LEU A 92 -3.76 35.67 -14.58
N GLY A 93 -2.50 35.74 -15.00
CA GLY A 93 -1.35 35.91 -14.11
C GLY A 93 -1.31 34.91 -12.95
N SER A 94 -1.30 35.44 -11.72
CA SER A 94 -1.19 34.66 -10.48
C SER A 94 -2.37 33.71 -10.27
N PHE A 95 -3.60 34.11 -10.61
CA PHE A 95 -4.79 33.25 -10.48
C PHE A 95 -4.69 32.01 -11.37
N ARG A 96 -4.27 32.19 -12.63
CA ARG A 96 -4.06 31.06 -13.55
C ARG A 96 -2.99 30.09 -13.04
N ARG A 97 -1.89 30.62 -12.49
CA ARG A 97 -0.83 29.77 -11.91
C ARG A 97 -1.34 29.01 -10.70
N ALA A 98 -2.08 29.66 -9.80
CA ALA A 98 -2.67 29.02 -8.63
C ALA A 98 -3.68 27.92 -9.03
N ALA A 99 -4.57 28.19 -9.99
CA ALA A 99 -5.50 27.20 -10.54
C ALA A 99 -4.80 25.97 -11.10
N ARG A 100 -3.72 26.17 -11.88
CA ARG A 100 -2.89 25.06 -12.40
C ARG A 100 -2.21 24.29 -11.28
N SER A 101 -1.71 24.98 -10.25
CA SER A 101 -1.10 24.34 -9.08
C SER A 101 -2.11 23.45 -8.35
N ILE A 102 -3.33 23.94 -8.10
CA ILE A 102 -4.42 23.16 -7.50
C ILE A 102 -4.70 21.92 -8.35
N ASN A 103 -4.86 22.10 -9.66
CA ASN A 103 -5.10 20.95 -10.55
C ASN A 103 -3.95 19.94 -10.51
N SER A 104 -2.69 20.39 -10.53
CA SER A 104 -1.53 19.50 -10.40
C SER A 104 -1.57 18.72 -9.09
N ALA A 105 -1.83 19.39 -7.96
CA ALA A 105 -1.95 18.75 -6.66
C ALA A 105 -3.09 17.72 -6.61
N THR A 106 -4.27 18.07 -7.12
CA THR A 106 -5.42 17.14 -7.22
C THR A 106 -5.08 15.91 -8.07
N GLN A 107 -4.28 16.06 -9.12
CA GLN A 107 -3.84 14.92 -9.95
C GLN A 107 -2.87 14.03 -9.18
N THR A 108 -1.85 14.60 -8.55
CA THR A 108 -0.90 13.83 -7.74
C THR A 108 -1.61 13.10 -6.58
N MET A 109 -2.62 13.71 -5.97
CA MET A 109 -3.42 13.07 -4.93
C MET A 109 -4.22 11.88 -5.46
N ASP A 110 -4.79 11.97 -6.67
CA ASP A 110 -5.47 10.85 -7.34
C ASP A 110 -4.50 9.68 -7.58
N GLU A 111 -3.37 9.97 -8.21
CA GLU A 111 -2.32 8.98 -8.51
C GLU A 111 -1.81 8.30 -7.23
N LYS A 112 -1.57 9.06 -6.17
CA LYS A 112 -1.15 8.52 -4.87
C LYS A 112 -2.23 7.67 -4.21
N THR A 113 -3.50 8.09 -4.29
CA THR A 113 -4.62 7.32 -3.74
C THR A 113 -4.78 5.98 -4.48
N GLN A 114 -4.63 5.97 -5.80
CA GLN A 114 -4.66 4.74 -6.60
C GLN A 114 -3.49 3.82 -6.24
N ALA A 115 -2.27 4.36 -6.17
CA ALA A 115 -1.09 3.60 -5.79
C ALA A 115 -1.20 2.99 -4.38
N LEU A 116 -1.76 3.73 -3.41
CA LEU A 116 -2.03 3.21 -2.07
C LEU A 116 -3.03 2.03 -2.10
N ARG A 117 -4.14 2.15 -2.84
CA ARG A 117 -5.11 1.06 -2.98
C ARG A 117 -4.50 -0.19 -3.62
N GLU A 118 -3.63 -0.01 -4.62
CA GLU A 118 -2.91 -1.12 -5.25
C GLU A 118 -1.89 -1.76 -4.31
N ALA A 119 -1.19 -0.97 -3.49
CA ALA A 119 -0.30 -1.46 -2.47
C ALA A 119 -1.06 -2.28 -1.40
N GLU A 120 -2.21 -1.78 -0.94
CA GLU A 120 -3.08 -2.49 0.01
C GLU A 120 -3.56 -3.85 -0.54
N ARG A 121 -3.98 -3.89 -1.81
CA ARG A 121 -4.38 -5.14 -2.47
C ARG A 121 -3.22 -6.14 -2.57
N ARG A 122 -2.04 -5.68 -2.98
CA ARG A 122 -0.83 -6.52 -3.03
C ARG A 122 -0.46 -7.04 -1.65
N ARG A 123 -0.59 -6.21 -0.61
CA ARG A 123 -0.34 -6.63 0.78
C ARG A 123 -1.32 -7.72 1.23
N ALA A 124 -2.61 -7.57 0.94
CA ALA A 124 -3.61 -8.59 1.28
C ALA A 124 -3.34 -9.92 0.55
N ALA A 125 -2.89 -9.88 -0.70
CA ALA A 125 -2.48 -11.08 -1.43
C ALA A 125 -1.25 -11.75 -0.79
N LEU A 126 -0.23 -10.97 -0.45
CA LEU A 126 0.99 -11.47 0.22
C LEU A 126 0.70 -12.10 1.59
N GLU A 127 -0.20 -11.52 2.39
CA GLU A 127 -0.67 -12.16 3.63
C GLU A 127 -1.27 -13.55 3.33
N GLY A 128 -2.12 -13.67 2.30
CA GLY A 128 -2.70 -14.95 1.92
C GLY A 128 -1.65 -15.99 1.52
N GLU A 129 -0.67 -15.61 0.71
CA GLU A 129 0.45 -16.46 0.31
C GLU A 129 1.31 -16.88 1.50
N PHE A 130 1.56 -15.94 2.42
CA PHE A 130 2.31 -16.19 3.66
C PHE A 130 1.62 -17.24 4.54
N GLN A 131 0.32 -17.09 4.80
CA GLN A 131 -0.46 -18.05 5.58
C GLN A 131 -0.47 -19.44 4.92
N ALA A 132 -0.58 -19.50 3.59
CA ALA A 132 -0.51 -20.74 2.85
C ALA A 132 0.88 -21.41 2.97
N ALA A 133 1.96 -20.63 2.90
CA ALA A 133 3.32 -21.14 3.07
C ALA A 133 3.55 -21.71 4.48
N LEU A 134 3.10 -21.02 5.53
CA LEU A 134 3.17 -21.53 6.91
C LEU A 134 2.44 -22.86 7.05
N ALA A 135 1.21 -22.96 6.55
CA ALA A 135 0.42 -24.21 6.63
C ALA A 135 1.12 -25.39 5.92
N LEU A 136 1.77 -25.16 4.78
CA LEU A 136 2.53 -26.20 4.08
C LEU A 136 3.74 -26.68 4.88
N VAL A 137 4.48 -25.76 5.49
CA VAL A 137 5.67 -26.07 6.28
C VAL A 137 5.31 -26.76 7.60
N GLU A 138 4.23 -26.35 8.26
CA GLU A 138 3.65 -27.07 9.41
C GLU A 138 3.23 -28.49 9.04
N GLY A 139 2.56 -28.65 7.89
CA GLY A 139 2.21 -29.96 7.34
C GLY A 139 3.42 -30.86 7.09
N LEU A 140 4.52 -30.30 6.57
CA LEU A 140 5.79 -31.02 6.39
C LEU A 140 6.39 -31.45 7.73
N GLY A 141 6.35 -30.58 8.75
CA GLY A 141 6.79 -30.91 10.10
C GLY A 141 6.00 -32.07 10.72
N ALA A 142 4.66 -32.04 10.58
CA ALA A 142 3.78 -33.10 11.06
C ALA A 142 4.03 -34.43 10.34
N ALA A 143 4.20 -34.41 9.01
CA ALA A 143 4.52 -35.60 8.23
C ALA A 143 5.88 -36.19 8.62
N SER A 144 6.90 -35.34 8.79
CA SER A 144 8.25 -35.75 9.22
C SER A 144 8.23 -36.40 10.61
N LYS A 145 7.43 -35.86 11.54
CA LYS A 145 7.24 -36.46 12.86
C LYS A 145 6.65 -37.87 12.75
N LYS A 146 5.61 -38.04 11.93
CA LYS A 146 4.97 -39.34 11.70
C LYS A 146 5.93 -40.36 11.07
N ILE A 147 6.82 -39.93 10.17
CA ILE A 147 7.89 -40.79 9.64
C ILE A 147 8.81 -41.25 10.78
N GLY A 148 9.23 -40.34 11.67
CA GLY A 148 10.04 -40.69 12.85
C GLY A 148 9.39 -41.77 13.72
N GLU A 149 8.10 -41.62 14.02
CA GLU A 149 7.32 -42.62 14.79
C GLU A 149 7.31 -43.99 14.10
N VAL A 150 7.17 -44.04 12.77
CA VAL A 150 7.23 -45.29 12.00
C VAL A 150 8.63 -45.88 12.01
N MET A 151 9.67 -45.06 11.92
CA MET A 151 11.07 -45.52 11.98
C MET A 151 11.39 -46.20 13.32
N ASP A 152 10.89 -45.67 14.43
CA ASP A 152 11.08 -46.28 15.76
C ASP A 152 10.43 -47.67 15.85
N VAL A 153 9.25 -47.85 15.23
CA VAL A 153 8.59 -49.16 15.12
C VAL A 153 9.43 -50.13 14.29
N ILE A 154 9.93 -49.71 13.13
CA ILE A 154 10.75 -50.59 12.27
C ILE A 154 12.08 -50.94 12.94
N ARG A 155 12.69 -50.00 13.67
CA ARG A 155 13.89 -50.25 14.48
C ARG A 155 13.61 -51.32 15.54
N SER A 156 12.46 -51.25 16.21
CA SER A 156 12.03 -52.27 17.17
C SER A 156 11.86 -53.64 16.51
N ILE A 157 11.21 -53.70 15.34
CA ILE A 157 11.06 -54.94 14.56
C ILE A 157 12.43 -55.51 14.17
N ALA A 158 13.34 -54.69 13.64
CA ALA A 158 14.69 -55.14 13.28
C ALA A 158 15.45 -55.71 14.48
N LYS A 159 15.33 -55.08 15.66
CA LYS A 159 15.92 -55.59 16.90
C LYS A 159 15.31 -56.93 17.33
N GLN A 160 13.99 -57.08 17.24
CA GLN A 160 13.30 -58.34 17.53
C GLN A 160 13.71 -59.45 16.55
N THR A 161 13.78 -59.15 15.25
CA THR A 161 14.23 -60.08 14.22
C THR A 161 15.67 -60.53 14.45
N ASN A 162 16.55 -59.61 14.85
CA ASN A 162 17.94 -59.95 15.20
C ASN A 162 18.02 -60.89 16.42
N LEU A 163 17.16 -60.69 17.44
CA LEU A 163 17.08 -61.59 18.59
C LEU A 163 16.51 -62.97 18.23
N LEU A 164 15.48 -63.02 17.38
CA LEU A 164 14.93 -64.28 16.86
C LEU A 164 15.97 -65.06 16.05
N ALA A 165 16.72 -64.37 15.19
CA ALA A 165 17.80 -64.95 14.41
C ALA A 165 18.92 -65.48 15.32
N LEU A 166 19.28 -64.74 16.37
CA LEU A 166 20.27 -65.19 17.35
C LEU A 166 19.82 -66.47 18.06
N ASN A 167 18.56 -66.54 18.51
CA ASN A 167 18.01 -67.74 19.14
C ASN A 167 18.03 -68.94 18.17
N ALA A 168 17.67 -68.72 16.90
CA ALA A 168 17.74 -69.75 15.87
C ALA A 168 19.18 -70.22 15.61
N SER A 169 20.17 -69.31 15.61
CA SER A 169 21.59 -69.68 15.51
C SER A 169 22.06 -70.54 16.68
N ILE A 170 21.61 -70.24 17.90
CA ILE A 170 21.94 -71.03 19.10
C ILE A 170 21.34 -72.43 18.99
N GLU A 171 20.06 -72.55 18.61
CA GLU A 171 19.41 -73.85 18.49
C GLU A 171 19.99 -74.68 17.34
N ALA A 172 20.35 -74.05 16.23
CA ALA A 172 21.04 -74.69 15.12
C ALA A 172 22.42 -75.24 15.53
N ALA A 173 23.18 -74.49 16.35
CA ALA A 173 24.44 -74.98 16.91
C ALA A 173 24.22 -76.17 17.87
N ARG A 174 23.12 -76.15 18.62
CA ARG A 174 22.73 -77.21 19.56
C ARG A 174 22.35 -78.51 18.86
N ALA A 175 21.74 -78.42 17.67
CA ALA A 175 21.40 -79.56 16.82
C ALA A 175 22.62 -80.18 16.10
N GLY A 176 23.81 -79.61 16.25
CA GLY A 176 25.05 -80.13 15.66
C GLY A 176 24.98 -80.23 14.13
N ASP A 177 25.32 -81.39 13.59
CA ASP A 177 25.36 -81.61 12.13
C ASP A 177 24.00 -81.45 11.44
N ALA A 178 22.90 -81.77 12.13
CA ALA A 178 21.55 -81.62 11.60
C ALA A 178 21.11 -80.15 11.47
N GLY A 179 21.76 -79.23 12.21
CA GLY A 179 21.43 -77.80 12.25
C GLY A 179 22.17 -76.93 11.25
N ARG A 180 23.13 -77.47 10.47
CA ARG A 180 24.02 -76.66 9.60
C ARG A 180 23.27 -75.77 8.61
N GLY A 181 22.21 -76.26 7.96
CA GLY A 181 21.40 -75.47 7.04
C GLY A 181 20.64 -74.33 7.74
N PHE A 182 20.08 -74.61 8.92
CA PHE A 182 19.41 -73.60 9.73
C PHE A 182 20.37 -72.53 10.27
N ALA A 183 21.62 -72.90 10.58
CA ALA A 183 22.64 -71.96 11.04
C ALA A 183 22.97 -70.90 9.96
N VAL A 184 23.04 -71.29 8.69
CA VAL A 184 23.30 -70.37 7.56
C VAL A 184 22.14 -69.37 7.43
N VAL A 185 20.90 -69.86 7.38
CA VAL A 185 19.71 -69.00 7.26
C VAL A 185 19.61 -68.04 8.45
N ALA A 186 19.84 -68.51 9.66
CA ALA A 186 19.84 -67.66 10.86
C ALA A 186 20.92 -66.56 10.78
N GLY A 187 22.10 -66.86 10.24
CA GLY A 187 23.16 -65.88 10.00
C GLY A 187 22.79 -64.81 8.98
N GLU A 188 22.13 -65.19 7.88
CA GLU A 188 21.62 -64.26 6.86
C GLU A 188 20.52 -63.35 7.41
N VAL A 189 19.55 -63.90 8.15
CA VAL A 189 18.49 -63.12 8.80
C VAL A 189 19.08 -62.12 9.80
N LYS A 190 20.08 -62.53 10.58
CA LYS A 190 20.80 -61.65 11.52
C LYS A 190 21.47 -60.49 10.78
N THR A 191 22.13 -60.78 9.66
CA THR A 191 22.81 -59.77 8.83
C THR A 191 21.79 -58.79 8.23
N LEU A 192 20.67 -59.28 7.72
CA LEU A 192 19.59 -58.47 7.18
C LEU A 192 18.95 -57.56 8.25
N ALA A 193 18.74 -58.08 9.45
CA ALA A 193 18.19 -57.32 10.57
C ALA A 193 19.13 -56.19 11.00
N ASN A 194 20.45 -56.43 11.06
CA ASN A 194 21.43 -55.40 11.34
C ASN A 194 21.50 -54.35 10.23
N GLY A 195 21.52 -54.77 8.96
CA GLY A 195 21.48 -53.86 7.81
C GLY A 195 20.24 -52.97 7.82
N THR A 196 19.08 -53.53 8.19
CA THR A 196 17.83 -52.78 8.37
C THR A 196 17.96 -51.74 9.48
N ALA A 197 18.51 -52.12 10.64
CA ALA A 197 18.69 -51.18 11.76
C ALA A 197 19.63 -50.01 11.43
N THR A 198 20.70 -50.27 10.65
CA THR A 198 21.59 -49.23 10.15
C THR A 198 20.85 -48.29 9.19
N ALA A 199 20.17 -48.83 8.17
CA ALA A 199 19.43 -48.02 7.21
C ALA A 199 18.35 -47.15 7.87
N ILE A 200 17.66 -47.66 8.89
CA ILE A 200 16.68 -46.89 9.66
C ILE A 200 17.34 -45.75 10.44
N THR A 201 18.57 -45.93 10.93
CA THR A 201 19.33 -44.86 11.59
C THR A 201 19.69 -43.75 10.62
N ASP A 202 20.12 -44.11 9.41
CA ASP A 202 20.44 -43.12 8.38
C ASP A 202 19.20 -42.31 7.96
N ILE A 203 18.05 -42.98 7.79
CA ILE A 203 16.76 -42.32 7.51
C ILE A 203 16.35 -41.40 8.67
N GLN A 204 16.53 -41.83 9.92
CA GLN A 204 16.18 -41.03 11.10
C GLN A 204 17.00 -39.74 11.16
N ASN A 205 18.32 -39.81 10.89
CA ASN A 205 19.18 -38.63 10.77
C ASN A 205 18.70 -37.68 9.65
N GLN A 206 18.26 -38.22 8.51
CA GLN A 206 17.73 -37.41 7.40
C GLN A 206 16.41 -36.72 7.76
N VAL A 207 15.54 -37.41 8.52
CA VAL A 207 14.27 -36.84 9.01
C VAL A 207 14.54 -35.73 10.01
N GLU A 208 15.48 -35.92 10.95
CA GLU A 208 15.87 -34.88 11.90
C GLU A 208 16.45 -33.64 11.22
N ALA A 209 17.31 -33.83 10.21
CA ALA A 209 17.82 -32.75 9.38
C ALA A 209 16.70 -32.00 8.65
N THR A 210 15.73 -32.73 8.09
CA THR A 210 14.57 -32.14 7.41
C THR A 210 13.71 -31.32 8.38
N GLN A 211 13.49 -31.81 9.61
CA GLN A 211 12.77 -31.09 10.65
C GLN A 211 13.51 -29.82 11.09
N ALA A 212 14.84 -29.86 11.19
CA ALA A 212 15.65 -28.70 11.52
C ALA A 212 15.51 -27.60 10.45
N VAL A 213 15.68 -27.96 9.18
CA VAL A 213 15.50 -27.03 8.05
C VAL A 213 14.06 -26.47 8.02
N THR A 214 13.06 -27.30 8.30
CA THR A 214 11.65 -26.87 8.38
C THR A 214 11.47 -25.78 9.43
N ARG A 215 12.07 -25.91 10.62
CA ARG A 215 12.02 -24.88 11.68
C ARG A 215 12.73 -23.59 11.26
N ASP A 216 13.89 -23.70 10.62
CA ASP A 216 14.63 -22.53 10.13
C ASP A 216 13.84 -21.78 9.04
N VAL A 217 13.11 -22.51 8.19
CA VAL A 217 12.22 -21.92 7.18
C VAL A 217 11.07 -21.16 7.84
N ILE A 218 10.41 -21.69 8.87
CA ILE A 218 9.36 -20.97 9.62
C ILE A 218 9.91 -19.65 10.18
N ALA A 219 11.05 -19.70 10.87
CA ALA A 219 11.68 -18.51 11.44
C ALA A 219 12.12 -17.49 10.37
N ALA A 220 12.53 -17.94 9.18
CA ALA A 220 12.85 -17.05 8.06
C ALA A 220 11.59 -16.38 7.50
N ILE A 221 10.52 -17.16 7.32
CA ILE A 221 9.21 -16.70 6.87
C ILE A 221 8.68 -15.63 7.83
N GLU A 222 8.68 -15.88 9.15
CA GLU A 222 8.25 -14.92 10.16
C GLU A 222 9.02 -13.59 10.13
N ARG A 223 10.36 -13.63 10.00
CA ARG A 223 11.18 -12.41 9.89
C ARG A 223 10.88 -11.60 8.62
N ILE A 224 10.64 -12.27 7.50
CA ILE A 224 10.23 -11.61 6.25
C ILE A 224 8.89 -10.88 6.48
N TRP A 225 7.97 -11.52 7.18
CA TRP A 225 6.66 -10.94 7.47
C TRP A 225 6.72 -9.72 8.39
N GLU A 226 7.56 -9.76 9.43
CA GLU A 226 7.81 -8.60 10.29
C GLU A 226 8.35 -7.40 9.48
N THR A 227 9.25 -7.65 8.53
CA THR A 227 9.81 -6.60 7.66
C THR A 227 8.73 -5.97 6.78
N VAL A 228 7.90 -6.80 6.13
CA VAL A 228 6.77 -6.32 5.30
C VAL A 228 5.77 -5.50 6.11
N ARG A 229 5.52 -5.90 7.36
CA ARG A 229 4.63 -5.18 8.27
C ARG A 229 5.22 -3.84 8.72
N HIS A 230 6.53 -3.78 8.97
CA HIS A 230 7.22 -2.58 9.45
C HIS A 230 7.38 -1.51 8.36
N GLU A 231 7.69 -1.90 7.12
CA GLU A 231 7.75 -0.95 5.98
C GLU A 231 6.38 -0.31 5.66
N SER A 232 5.29 -0.88 6.18
CA SER A 232 3.93 -0.39 5.96
C SER A 232 3.45 0.63 7.01
N GLY A 233 4.22 0.90 8.06
CA GLY A 233 3.84 1.75 9.19
C GLY A 233 4.55 3.12 9.28
N ALA A 234 5.46 3.42 8.34
CA ALA A 234 6.20 4.68 8.22
C ALA A 234 5.81 5.42 6.94
#